data_AF-A0A0F9HPT8-F1
#
_entry.id   AF-A0A0F9HPT8-F1
#
_cell.length_a   1.000
_cell.length_b   1.000
_cell.length_c   1.000
_cell.angle_alpha   90.00
_cell.angle_beta   90.00
_cell.angle_gamma   90.00
#
_symmetry.space_group_name_H-M   'P 1'
#
loop_
_entity.id
_entity.type
_entity.pdbx_description
1 polymer ?
#
loop_
_entity_poly.entity_id
_entity_poly.type
_entity_poly.pdbx_seq_one_letter_code
_entity_poly.pdbx_strand_id
1 'polypeptide(L)'
;MYFVCSMGDLFHESAPFEWIDKIFAVMALCPQHTFQVLTKRPERMAEYFNKENEDLRGDGMAGAMCDWIAGGGLSDDMLNRWCKDHGVSRKWRDKINDNRNIWCNATWQKPLWSLPNVWLGTTAENQEMADERIPHLLKCPAAKHFVSIEPMLSEVKYIDYVIAKCPECGRRLLVNRDISDDRPKDFITACSTCMEHRDITARVDWVICGGESGPGARPMRPDWARSVRDQCKAAGVPFFFKQWGAWLPLGQGGSAAGSWIDNSRKTKGGEPIYKVTDGYDNLIGYGISYHFEPEGTCYRIGKKKAGSLLDGKQHKEYPT
;
A
#
# COMPACT_ATOMS: atom_id res chain seq x y z
N MET A 1 -12.39 7.03 2.79
CA MET A 1 -10.94 6.79 2.73
C MET A 1 -10.27 8.02 2.14
N TYR A 2 -9.18 8.50 2.75
CA TYR A 2 -8.44 9.69 2.35
C TYR A 2 -6.98 9.33 2.09
N PHE A 3 -6.46 9.71 0.93
CA PHE A 3 -5.05 9.52 0.59
C PHE A 3 -4.24 10.75 1.03
N VAL A 4 -3.37 10.56 2.02
CA VAL A 4 -2.61 11.64 2.65
C VAL A 4 -1.40 11.99 1.78
N CYS A 5 -1.15 13.29 1.58
CA CYS A 5 -0.02 13.79 0.80
C CYS A 5 0.00 13.28 -0.67
N SER A 6 -1.13 13.33 -1.38
CA SER A 6 -1.31 12.65 -2.67
C SER A 6 -0.35 13.02 -3.81
N MET A 7 0.37 14.15 -3.70
CA MET A 7 1.35 14.65 -4.68
C MET A 7 2.75 14.81 -4.08
N GLY A 8 2.97 14.32 -2.86
CA GLY A 8 4.24 14.42 -2.14
C GLY A 8 4.59 13.12 -1.43
N ASP A 9 5.55 13.21 -0.51
CA ASP A 9 5.93 12.11 0.36
C ASP A 9 5.94 12.62 1.80
N LEU A 10 5.07 12.07 2.64
CA LEU A 10 4.96 12.47 4.05
C LEU A 10 6.28 12.27 4.80
N PHE A 11 7.07 11.27 4.41
CA PHE A 11 8.35 10.93 5.00
C PHE A 11 9.52 11.44 4.16
N HIS A 12 9.36 12.54 3.41
CA HIS A 12 10.50 13.24 2.81
C HIS A 12 11.48 13.70 3.92
N GLU A 13 12.78 13.71 3.64
CA GLU A 13 13.82 14.14 4.60
C GLU A 13 13.64 15.59 5.08
N SER A 14 13.07 16.45 4.23
CA SER A 14 12.76 17.85 4.55
C SER A 14 11.50 18.01 5.40
N ALA A 15 10.71 16.94 5.62
CA ALA A 15 9.59 16.95 6.55
C ALA A 15 10.09 16.55 7.96
N PRO A 16 10.12 17.48 8.93
CA PRO A 16 10.48 17.18 10.30
C PRO A 16 9.44 16.24 10.93
N PHE A 17 9.89 15.35 11.83
CA PHE A 17 8.99 14.38 12.47
C PHE A 17 7.90 15.07 13.31
N GLU A 18 8.15 16.26 13.84
CA GLU A 18 7.17 17.07 14.57
C GLU A 18 6.00 17.52 13.68
N TRP A 19 6.22 17.67 12.37
CA TRP A 19 5.14 17.95 11.43
C TRP A 19 4.33 16.68 11.15
N ILE A 20 5.01 15.53 11.04
CA ILE A 20 4.37 14.22 10.88
C ILE A 20 3.51 13.91 12.11
N ASP A 21 3.96 14.24 13.32
CA ASP A 21 3.20 14.11 14.56
C ASP A 21 1.87 14.86 14.52
N LYS A 22 1.87 16.11 14.02
CA LYS A 22 0.63 16.89 13.86
C LYS A 22 -0.33 16.26 12.87
N ILE A 23 0.17 15.58 11.84
CA ILE A 23 -0.65 14.91 10.83
C ILE A 23 -1.25 13.61 11.41
N PHE A 24 -0.43 12.79 12.07
CA PHE A 24 -0.90 11.59 12.75
C PHE A 24 -1.89 11.90 13.89
N ALA A 25 -1.71 13.02 14.59
CA ALA A 25 -2.67 13.52 15.56
C ALA A 25 -4.06 13.75 14.96
N VAL A 26 -4.13 14.41 13.78
CA VAL A 26 -5.40 14.62 13.07
C VAL A 26 -6.01 13.29 12.64
N MET A 27 -5.19 12.35 12.14
CA MET A 27 -5.69 11.02 11.74
C MET A 27 -6.29 10.25 12.92
N ALA A 28 -5.64 10.31 14.09
CA ALA A 28 -6.15 9.72 15.33
C ALA A 28 -7.48 10.37 15.76
N LEU A 29 -7.56 11.70 15.73
CA LEU A 29 -8.75 12.47 16.13
C LEU A 29 -9.94 12.34 15.15
N CYS A 30 -9.74 11.74 13.99
CA CYS A 30 -10.76 11.55 12.95
C CYS A 30 -11.03 10.06 12.65
N PRO A 31 -11.50 9.28 13.64
CA PRO A 31 -11.66 7.82 13.52
C PRO A 31 -12.77 7.41 12.54
N GLN A 32 -13.70 8.31 12.23
CA GLN A 32 -14.74 8.12 11.20
C GLN A 32 -14.15 8.05 9.77
N HIS A 33 -12.86 8.31 9.62
CA HIS A 33 -12.15 8.31 8.34
C HIS A 33 -11.02 7.29 8.35
N THR A 34 -10.93 6.48 7.29
CA THR A 34 -9.73 5.69 6.99
C THR A 34 -8.73 6.54 6.22
N PHE A 35 -7.48 6.58 6.67
CA PHE A 35 -6.37 7.28 6.03
C PHE A 35 -5.40 6.30 5.41
N GLN A 36 -4.99 6.59 4.18
CA GLN A 36 -3.97 5.84 3.45
C GLN A 36 -2.73 6.72 3.32
N VAL A 37 -1.58 6.22 3.79
CA VAL A 37 -0.27 6.88 3.69
C VAL A 37 0.65 6.03 2.83
N LEU A 38 1.20 6.58 1.76
CA LEU A 38 2.14 5.91 0.86
C LEU A 38 3.45 6.68 0.82
N THR A 39 4.57 5.99 0.94
CA THR A 39 5.91 6.60 0.90
C THR A 39 6.90 5.79 0.07
N LYS A 40 7.85 6.47 -0.57
CA LYS A 40 9.03 5.83 -1.19
C LYS A 40 10.20 5.67 -0.20
N ARG A 41 10.04 6.20 1.02
CA ARG A 41 11.04 6.26 2.07
C ARG A 41 10.61 5.49 3.33
N PRO A 42 10.21 4.20 3.21
CA PRO A 42 9.72 3.44 4.35
C PRO A 42 10.79 3.22 5.44
N GLU A 43 12.07 3.34 5.11
CA GLU A 43 13.17 3.35 6.07
C GLU A 43 13.06 4.53 7.05
N ARG A 44 12.74 5.72 6.55
CA ARG A 44 12.49 6.91 7.37
C ARG A 44 11.15 6.82 8.11
N MET A 45 10.15 6.19 7.51
CA MET A 45 8.92 5.83 8.20
C MET A 45 9.18 4.88 9.38
N ALA A 46 10.02 3.86 9.19
CA ALA A 46 10.42 2.93 10.26
C ALA A 46 11.25 3.64 11.34
N GLU A 47 12.13 4.57 10.95
CA GLU A 47 12.86 5.44 11.88
C GLU A 47 11.89 6.28 12.75
N TYR A 48 10.85 6.86 12.15
CA TYR A 48 9.85 7.64 12.88
C TYR A 48 9.12 6.84 13.97
N PHE A 49 8.77 5.59 13.67
CA PHE A 49 8.11 4.68 14.62
C PHE A 49 9.09 3.94 15.55
N ASN A 50 10.40 4.15 15.42
CA ASN A 50 11.38 3.54 16.31
C ASN A 50 11.24 4.11 17.74
N LYS A 51 11.26 3.23 18.74
CA LYS A 51 11.07 3.56 20.16
C LYS A 51 12.05 4.62 20.66
N GLU A 52 13.32 4.54 20.25
CA GLU A 52 14.33 5.54 20.66
C GLU A 52 13.99 6.95 20.14
N ASN A 53 13.49 7.03 18.91
CA ASN A 53 13.06 8.30 18.32
C ASN A 53 11.74 8.79 18.91
N GLU A 54 10.87 7.88 19.32
CA GLU A 54 9.67 8.24 20.09
C GLU A 54 10.05 8.87 21.43
N ASP A 55 10.95 8.23 22.19
CA ASP A 55 11.42 8.73 23.48
C ASP A 55 12.11 10.11 23.35
N LEU A 56 12.85 10.36 22.26
CA LEU A 56 13.49 11.66 21.99
C LEU A 56 12.51 12.78 21.62
N ARG A 57 11.38 12.45 21.00
CA ARG A 57 10.35 13.42 20.59
C ARG A 57 9.42 13.85 21.74
N GLY A 58 9.67 13.36 22.96
CA GLY A 58 8.89 13.71 24.15
C GLY A 58 7.44 13.25 24.01
N ASP A 59 6.50 14.20 24.02
CA ASP A 59 5.07 13.89 23.91
C ASP A 59 4.64 13.53 22.46
N GLY A 60 5.49 13.78 21.43
CA GLY A 60 5.27 13.36 20.04
C GLY A 60 3.88 13.66 19.47
N MET A 61 3.26 12.66 18.80
CA MET A 61 1.87 12.73 18.31
C MET A 61 0.88 13.10 19.43
N ALA A 62 1.07 12.57 20.64
CA ALA A 62 0.20 12.83 21.78
C ALA A 62 0.23 14.31 22.20
N GLY A 63 1.40 14.93 22.22
CA GLY A 63 1.55 16.37 22.46
C GLY A 63 0.86 17.20 21.38
N ALA A 64 1.06 16.83 20.11
CA ALA A 64 0.41 17.50 18.99
C ALA A 64 -1.13 17.40 19.04
N MET A 65 -1.70 16.27 19.45
CA MET A 65 -3.14 16.15 19.68
C MET A 65 -3.62 17.13 20.76
N CYS A 66 -2.87 17.25 21.85
CA CYS A 66 -3.22 18.12 22.96
C CYS A 66 -3.16 19.59 22.57
N ASP A 67 -2.17 20.01 21.78
CA ASP A 67 -2.10 21.36 21.23
C ASP A 67 -3.33 21.69 20.36
N TRP A 68 -3.74 20.75 19.49
CA TRP A 68 -4.94 20.91 18.65
C TRP A 68 -6.22 21.07 19.47
N ILE A 69 -6.34 20.31 20.55
CA ILE A 69 -7.49 20.38 21.47
C ILE A 69 -7.46 21.68 22.28
N ALA A 70 -6.32 22.01 22.89
CA ALA A 70 -6.15 23.17 23.76
C ALA A 70 -6.25 24.50 22.99
N GLY A 71 -5.87 24.53 21.72
CA GLY A 71 -6.02 25.67 20.83
C GLY A 71 -7.45 25.98 20.38
N GLY A 72 -8.46 25.22 20.85
CA GLY A 72 -9.88 25.43 20.54
C GLY A 72 -10.38 24.67 19.31
N GLY A 73 -9.59 23.75 18.76
CA GLY A 73 -9.98 22.91 17.60
C GLY A 73 -10.98 21.80 17.93
N LEU A 74 -11.06 21.38 19.21
CA LEU A 74 -11.97 20.35 19.72
C LEU A 74 -12.42 20.74 21.13
N SER A 75 -13.72 20.68 21.44
CA SER A 75 -14.18 20.91 22.82
C SER A 75 -13.83 19.75 23.74
N ASP A 76 -13.68 20.02 25.04
CA ASP A 76 -13.46 19.00 26.09
C ASP A 76 -14.51 17.86 26.00
N ASP A 77 -15.75 18.17 25.64
CA ASP A 77 -16.84 17.21 25.46
C ASP A 77 -16.70 16.32 24.21
N MET A 78 -16.11 16.85 23.12
CA MET A 78 -15.79 16.04 21.94
C MET A 78 -14.66 15.07 22.25
N LEU A 79 -13.64 15.52 22.97
CA LEU A 79 -12.53 14.67 23.39
C LEU A 79 -12.99 13.54 24.33
N ASN A 80 -13.81 13.88 25.33
CA ASN A 80 -14.33 12.89 26.28
C ASN A 80 -15.15 11.79 25.59
N ARG A 81 -15.96 12.17 24.58
CA ARG A 81 -16.70 11.20 23.76
C ARG A 81 -15.76 10.32 22.93
N TRP A 82 -14.80 10.92 22.22
CA TRP A 82 -13.83 10.17 21.43
C TRP A 82 -13.04 9.17 22.28
N CYS A 83 -12.55 9.59 23.44
CA CYS A 83 -11.81 8.74 24.37
C CYS A 83 -12.65 7.53 24.82
N LYS A 84 -13.91 7.78 25.19
CA LYS A 84 -14.86 6.74 25.59
C LYS A 84 -15.14 5.76 24.45
N ASP A 85 -15.38 6.27 23.25
CA ASP A 85 -15.74 5.47 22.07
C ASP A 85 -14.58 4.58 21.59
N HIS A 86 -13.33 4.97 21.87
CA HIS A 86 -12.13 4.24 21.44
C HIS A 86 -11.41 3.50 22.58
N GLY A 87 -12.00 3.46 23.78
CA GLY A 87 -11.41 2.76 24.93
C GLY A 87 -10.12 3.40 25.45
N VAL A 88 -9.98 4.71 25.30
CA VAL A 88 -8.80 5.49 25.65
C VAL A 88 -9.03 6.28 26.94
N SER A 89 -8.10 6.24 27.90
CA SER A 89 -8.30 6.86 29.23
C SER A 89 -7.78 8.31 29.29
N ARG A 90 -8.56 9.22 29.89
CA ARG A 90 -8.23 10.66 30.09
C ARG A 90 -7.27 10.94 31.26
N LYS A 91 -6.47 9.97 31.76
CA LYS A 91 -5.56 10.17 32.92
C LYS A 91 -4.35 11.07 32.63
N TRP A 92 -4.58 12.17 31.94
CA TRP A 92 -3.60 13.09 31.38
C TRP A 92 -3.40 14.36 32.23
N ARG A 93 -4.25 14.62 33.25
CA ARG A 93 -4.22 15.88 34.03
C ARG A 93 -3.68 15.82 35.46
N ASP A 94 -3.48 14.64 36.06
CA ASP A 94 -3.23 14.58 37.52
C ASP A 94 -1.77 14.34 37.96
N LYS A 95 -0.77 14.30 37.07
CA LYS A 95 0.64 14.22 37.48
C LYS A 95 1.60 14.97 36.56
N ILE A 96 1.73 16.27 36.81
CA ILE A 96 2.77 17.16 36.24
C ILE A 96 4.19 16.83 36.79
N ASN A 97 4.36 15.80 37.62
CA ASN A 97 5.62 15.55 38.35
C ASN A 97 6.34 14.23 38.00
N ASP A 98 6.02 13.55 36.90
CA ASP A 98 6.85 12.43 36.46
C ASP A 98 7.00 12.40 34.93
N ASN A 99 8.24 12.31 34.47
CA ASN A 99 8.71 12.98 33.26
C ASN A 99 8.47 12.20 31.94
N ARG A 100 7.34 11.48 31.79
CA ARG A 100 6.98 10.74 30.56
C ARG A 100 5.45 10.64 30.39
N ASN A 101 4.87 11.46 29.50
CA ASN A 101 3.44 11.54 29.24
C ASN A 101 3.07 10.92 27.87
N ILE A 102 2.58 9.68 27.84
CA ILE A 102 2.12 9.03 26.60
C ILE A 102 0.68 8.50 26.77
N TRP A 103 -0.17 8.74 25.78
CA TRP A 103 -1.48 8.12 25.66
C TRP A 103 -1.32 6.59 25.52
N CYS A 104 -1.72 5.86 26.55
CA CYS A 104 -1.60 4.41 26.64
C CYS A 104 -2.98 3.74 26.83
N ASN A 105 -3.11 2.48 26.39
CA ASN A 105 -4.29 1.67 26.71
C ASN A 105 -4.45 1.52 28.23
N ALA A 106 -5.61 1.04 28.71
CA ALA A 106 -5.96 0.94 30.14
C ALA A 106 -4.91 0.21 31.03
N THR A 107 -3.94 -0.49 30.43
CA THR A 107 -2.82 -1.18 31.08
C THR A 107 -1.48 -0.45 31.03
N TRP A 108 -1.41 0.83 30.64
CA TRP A 108 -0.19 1.68 30.73
C TRP A 108 1.05 1.16 29.97
N GLN A 109 0.90 0.28 28.98
CA GLN A 109 2.05 -0.49 28.49
C GLN A 109 2.56 -0.16 27.08
N LYS A 110 1.78 0.44 26.17
CA LYS A 110 2.27 0.81 24.82
C LYS A 110 1.52 2.02 24.24
N PRO A 111 2.18 2.87 23.42
CA PRO A 111 1.51 3.89 22.62
C PRO A 111 0.63 3.23 21.53
N LEU A 112 -0.48 3.89 21.20
CA LEU A 112 -1.52 3.50 20.22
C LEU A 112 -1.03 3.53 18.74
N TRP A 113 0.23 3.19 18.46
CA TRP A 113 0.79 3.37 17.12
C TRP A 113 0.15 2.52 16.02
N SER A 114 -0.60 1.47 16.36
CA SER A 114 -1.52 0.83 15.42
C SER A 114 -2.87 1.57 15.42
N LEU A 115 -2.89 2.81 14.91
CA LEU A 115 -4.15 3.55 14.74
C LEU A 115 -5.09 2.72 13.84
N PRO A 116 -6.27 2.29 14.32
CA PRO A 116 -7.14 1.34 13.59
C PRO A 116 -7.58 1.83 12.21
N ASN A 117 -7.57 3.15 12.02
CA ASN A 117 -8.01 3.82 10.81
C ASN A 117 -6.85 4.30 9.91
N VAL A 118 -5.60 3.94 10.21
CA VAL A 118 -4.42 4.33 9.40
C VAL A 118 -3.81 3.11 8.71
N TRP A 119 -3.74 3.18 7.38
CA TRP A 119 -3.11 2.18 6.51
C TRP A 119 -1.79 2.75 5.99
N LEU A 120 -0.69 2.01 6.21
CA LEU A 120 0.64 2.41 5.78
C LEU A 120 1.07 1.60 4.56
N GLY A 121 1.76 2.21 3.62
CA GLY A 121 2.25 1.50 2.46
C GLY A 121 3.50 2.10 1.85
N THR A 122 4.12 1.31 0.99
CA THR A 122 5.30 1.71 0.22
C THR A 122 5.15 1.38 -1.26
N THR A 123 5.88 2.09 -2.12
CA THR A 123 5.96 1.75 -3.54
C THR A 123 7.06 0.73 -3.80
N ALA A 124 6.81 -0.21 -4.70
CA ALA A 124 7.78 -1.21 -5.13
C ALA A 124 7.73 -1.36 -6.66
N GLU A 125 8.39 -0.45 -7.37
CA GLU A 125 8.35 -0.39 -8.83
C GLU A 125 8.99 -1.62 -9.50
N ASN A 126 9.92 -2.30 -8.83
CA ASN A 126 10.63 -3.48 -9.29
C ASN A 126 11.02 -4.37 -8.08
N GLN A 127 11.62 -5.54 -8.33
CA GLN A 127 12.00 -6.47 -7.27
C GLN A 127 13.02 -5.87 -6.29
N GLU A 128 14.01 -5.13 -6.79
CA GLU A 128 15.04 -4.49 -5.95
C GLU A 128 14.40 -3.53 -4.94
N MET A 129 13.48 -2.68 -5.39
CA MET A 129 12.74 -1.78 -4.50
C MET A 129 11.81 -2.55 -3.56
N ALA A 130 11.23 -3.67 -3.98
CA ALA A 130 10.42 -4.52 -3.10
C ALA A 130 11.29 -5.08 -1.96
N ASP A 131 12.49 -5.58 -2.29
CA ASP A 131 13.45 -6.17 -1.36
C ASP A 131 14.01 -5.15 -0.38
N GLU A 132 14.23 -3.93 -0.84
CA GLU A 132 14.64 -2.82 0.03
C GLU A 132 13.49 -2.36 0.95
N ARG A 133 12.32 -2.09 0.39
CA ARG A 133 11.29 -1.27 1.04
C ARG A 133 10.27 -2.04 1.87
N ILE A 134 9.85 -3.22 1.41
CA ILE A 134 8.82 -4.01 2.11
C ILE A 134 9.29 -4.40 3.52
N PRO A 135 10.55 -4.82 3.76
CA PRO A 135 11.02 -5.10 5.11
C PRO A 135 10.93 -3.91 6.06
N HIS A 136 11.17 -2.67 5.59
CA HIS A 136 10.99 -1.47 6.40
C HIS A 136 9.52 -1.18 6.70
N LEU A 137 8.64 -1.33 5.70
CA LEU A 137 7.19 -1.19 5.89
C LEU A 137 6.67 -2.11 7.00
N LEU A 138 7.10 -3.38 6.99
CA LEU A 138 6.65 -4.38 7.96
C LEU A 138 7.17 -4.14 9.39
N LYS A 139 8.17 -3.28 9.58
CA LYS A 139 8.58 -2.81 10.93
C LYS A 139 7.64 -1.75 11.49
N CYS A 140 6.85 -1.09 10.65
CA CYS A 140 6.00 0.02 11.05
C CYS A 140 4.68 -0.50 11.64
N PRO A 141 4.20 0.01 12.78
CA PRO A 141 2.89 -0.32 13.31
C PRO A 141 1.78 0.27 12.43
N ALA A 142 0.87 -0.56 11.92
CA ALA A 142 -0.25 -0.14 11.09
C ALA A 142 -1.46 -1.05 11.30
N ALA A 143 -2.67 -0.53 11.06
CA ALA A 143 -3.86 -1.37 10.99
C ALA A 143 -3.85 -2.27 9.75
N LYS A 144 -3.28 -1.77 8.64
CA LYS A 144 -3.04 -2.50 7.40
C LYS A 144 -1.73 -2.04 6.77
N HIS A 145 -0.97 -2.98 6.22
CA HIS A 145 0.15 -2.66 5.33
C HIS A 145 -0.24 -2.88 3.88
N PHE A 146 0.10 -1.96 2.98
CA PHE A 146 -0.13 -2.14 1.54
C PHE A 146 1.12 -1.87 0.71
N VAL A 147 1.24 -2.59 -0.40
CA VAL A 147 2.33 -2.39 -1.36
C VAL A 147 1.74 -1.89 -2.67
N SER A 148 2.23 -0.75 -3.13
CA SER A 148 1.87 -0.18 -4.42
C SER A 148 2.97 -0.48 -5.45
N ILE A 149 2.76 -1.49 -6.27
CA ILE A 149 3.65 -1.86 -7.38
C ILE A 149 3.31 -0.95 -8.56
N GLU A 150 3.60 0.34 -8.36
CA GLU A 150 3.22 1.42 -9.27
C GLU A 150 4.30 2.52 -9.36
N PRO A 151 4.73 2.89 -10.58
CA PRO A 151 4.53 2.08 -11.79
C PRO A 151 5.29 0.75 -11.71
N MET A 152 4.69 -0.33 -12.22
CA MET A 152 5.38 -1.61 -12.33
C MET A 152 6.37 -1.60 -13.51
N LEU A 153 7.65 -1.73 -13.19
CA LEU A 153 8.78 -1.66 -14.14
C LEU A 153 9.48 -3.00 -14.36
N SER A 154 9.30 -3.96 -13.46
CA SER A 154 9.68 -5.36 -13.63
C SER A 154 8.71 -6.28 -12.91
N GLU A 155 8.86 -7.60 -13.10
CA GLU A 155 8.20 -8.58 -12.22
C GLU A 155 8.58 -8.32 -10.76
N VAL A 156 7.61 -8.51 -9.85
CA VAL A 156 7.78 -8.47 -8.40
C VAL A 156 7.17 -9.72 -7.79
N LYS A 157 7.96 -10.45 -7.01
CA LYS A 157 7.62 -11.64 -6.25
C LYS A 157 7.42 -11.26 -4.78
N TYR A 158 6.31 -10.59 -4.49
CA TYR A 158 6.06 -10.12 -3.13
C TYR A 158 5.63 -11.25 -2.18
N ILE A 159 5.20 -12.40 -2.72
CA ILE A 159 4.78 -13.56 -1.93
C ILE A 159 5.86 -14.04 -0.95
N ASP A 160 7.13 -13.79 -1.26
CA ASP A 160 8.28 -14.11 -0.41
C ASP A 160 8.29 -13.31 0.92
N TYR A 161 7.57 -12.17 0.99
CA TYR A 161 7.40 -11.37 2.20
C TYR A 161 6.20 -11.79 3.05
N VAL A 162 5.17 -12.36 2.41
CA VAL A 162 3.96 -12.85 3.09
C VAL A 162 4.21 -14.23 3.71
N ILE A 163 5.05 -15.03 3.05
CA ILE A 163 5.55 -16.30 3.58
C ILE A 163 6.86 -16.01 4.28
N ALA A 164 6.79 -15.53 5.53
CA ALA A 164 7.99 -15.34 6.32
C ALA A 164 8.78 -16.67 6.36
N LYS A 165 10.08 -16.65 6.06
CA LYS A 165 10.97 -17.82 6.29
C LYS A 165 11.66 -17.61 7.63
N CYS A 166 11.81 -18.68 8.41
CA CYS A 166 12.56 -18.64 9.65
C CYS A 166 14.02 -18.21 9.34
N PRO A 167 14.53 -17.12 9.93
CA PRO A 167 15.85 -16.58 9.59
C PRO A 167 17.01 -17.52 9.94
N GLU A 168 16.80 -18.46 10.87
CA GLU A 168 17.83 -19.44 11.27
C GLU A 168 17.82 -20.73 10.45
N CYS A 169 16.64 -21.26 10.10
CA CYS A 169 16.53 -22.57 9.45
C CYS A 169 16.03 -22.53 8.01
N GLY A 170 15.67 -21.35 7.48
CA GLY A 170 15.22 -21.15 6.11
C GLY A 170 13.85 -21.75 5.75
N ARG A 171 13.18 -22.44 6.68
CA ARG A 171 11.86 -23.05 6.46
C ARG A 171 10.76 -21.99 6.43
N ARG A 172 9.71 -22.24 5.63
CA ARG A 172 8.51 -21.40 5.56
C ARG A 172 7.79 -21.40 6.91
N LEU A 173 7.43 -20.21 7.41
CA LEU A 173 6.56 -20.03 8.56
C LEU A 173 5.12 -20.33 8.11
N LEU A 174 4.42 -21.13 8.91
CA LEU A 174 3.04 -21.52 8.64
C LEU A 174 2.14 -20.35 9.03
N VAL A 175 1.58 -19.64 8.04
CA VAL A 175 0.45 -18.74 8.27
C VAL A 175 -0.79 -19.62 8.26
N ASN A 176 -1.33 -19.98 9.42
CA ASN A 176 -2.48 -20.88 9.47
C ASN A 176 -3.73 -20.12 8.98
N ARG A 177 -4.26 -20.53 7.82
CA ARG A 177 -5.52 -20.06 7.27
C ARG A 177 -6.56 -21.15 7.56
N ASP A 178 -7.17 -21.12 8.73
CA ASP A 178 -8.39 -21.91 8.95
C ASP A 178 -9.60 -21.06 8.51
N ILE A 179 -10.19 -21.41 7.37
CA ILE A 179 -11.30 -20.71 6.69
C ILE A 179 -12.66 -21.00 7.38
N SER A 180 -12.66 -21.54 8.60
CA SER A 180 -13.86 -22.17 9.20
C SER A 180 -14.40 -21.55 10.49
N ASP A 181 -13.82 -20.48 11.05
CA ASP A 181 -14.28 -19.95 12.35
C ASP A 181 -14.42 -18.42 12.36
N ASP A 182 -15.62 -17.95 12.71
CA ASP A 182 -16.11 -16.56 12.69
C ASP A 182 -15.59 -15.72 13.88
N ARG A 183 -14.37 -16.00 14.37
CA ARG A 183 -13.73 -15.26 15.47
C ARG A 183 -12.29 -14.87 15.11
N PRO A 184 -11.84 -13.63 15.40
CA PRO A 184 -10.45 -13.23 15.22
C PRO A 184 -9.60 -13.93 16.30
N LYS A 185 -9.10 -15.12 15.98
CA LYS A 185 -8.22 -15.89 16.86
C LYS A 185 -6.77 -15.53 16.58
N ASP A 186 -6.06 -15.24 17.66
CA ASP A 186 -4.71 -14.69 17.72
C ASP A 186 -3.70 -15.43 16.82
N PHE A 187 -2.89 -14.66 16.10
CA PHE A 187 -1.95 -15.10 15.08
C PHE A 187 -0.84 -15.98 15.67
N ILE A 188 -0.75 -17.24 15.22
CA ILE A 188 0.38 -18.13 15.54
C ILE A 188 1.60 -17.70 14.73
N THR A 189 2.60 -17.18 15.43
CA THR A 189 3.89 -16.74 14.90
C THR A 189 4.96 -17.66 15.48
N ALA A 190 5.08 -18.89 14.97
CA ALA A 190 6.16 -19.77 15.40
C ALA A 190 6.63 -20.64 14.24
N CYS A 191 7.94 -20.71 14.05
CA CYS A 191 8.52 -21.76 13.24
C CYS A 191 8.22 -23.11 13.90
N SER A 192 7.51 -24.00 13.21
CA SER A 192 7.20 -25.36 13.71
C SER A 192 8.43 -26.21 14.03
N THR A 193 9.61 -25.74 13.62
CA THR A 193 10.91 -26.39 13.84
C THR A 193 11.74 -25.69 14.93
N CYS A 194 11.77 -24.35 14.97
CA CYS A 194 12.63 -23.61 15.91
C CYS A 194 11.91 -23.19 17.21
N MET A 195 10.58 -23.09 17.23
CA MET A 195 9.74 -22.69 18.38
C MET A 195 10.07 -21.37 19.13
N GLU A 196 11.17 -20.68 18.81
CA GLU A 196 11.66 -19.50 19.52
C GLU A 196 11.27 -18.14 18.88
N HIS A 197 10.94 -18.11 17.59
CA HIS A 197 10.61 -16.87 16.88
C HIS A 197 9.12 -16.53 16.98
N ARG A 198 8.75 -15.78 18.02
CA ARG A 198 7.39 -15.20 18.22
C ARG A 198 7.34 -13.75 17.71
N ASP A 199 6.14 -13.29 17.35
CA ASP A 199 5.77 -11.90 16.96
C ASP A 199 6.05 -11.46 15.50
N ILE A 200 5.69 -12.27 14.50
CA ILE A 200 5.56 -11.80 13.10
C ILE A 200 4.08 -11.45 12.82
N THR A 201 3.61 -10.34 13.37
CA THR A 201 2.24 -9.81 13.10
C THR A 201 2.16 -8.99 11.82
N ALA A 202 3.30 -8.60 11.25
CA ALA A 202 3.37 -7.77 10.07
C ALA A 202 3.29 -8.61 8.80
N ARG A 203 2.30 -8.32 7.96
CA ARG A 203 2.10 -8.92 6.64
C ARG A 203 1.68 -7.84 5.67
N VAL A 204 1.78 -8.10 4.37
CA VAL A 204 1.12 -7.26 3.37
C VAL A 204 -0.38 -7.60 3.35
N ASP A 205 -1.24 -6.62 3.61
CA ASP A 205 -2.70 -6.75 3.61
C ASP A 205 -3.36 -6.34 2.29
N TRP A 206 -2.65 -5.63 1.41
CA TRP A 206 -3.20 -5.18 0.13
C TRP A 206 -2.09 -4.96 -0.90
N VAL A 207 -2.33 -5.35 -2.15
CA VAL A 207 -1.41 -5.06 -3.25
C VAL A 207 -2.13 -4.31 -4.36
N ILE A 208 -1.53 -3.19 -4.75
CA ILE A 208 -1.96 -2.35 -5.88
C ILE A 208 -0.96 -2.55 -7.01
N CYS A 209 -1.44 -2.73 -8.24
CA CYS A 209 -0.59 -2.89 -9.42
C CYS A 209 -1.07 -1.97 -10.55
N GLY A 210 -0.14 -1.33 -11.25
CA GLY A 210 -0.47 -0.49 -12.39
C GLY A 210 0.75 0.01 -13.19
N GLY A 211 0.51 0.29 -14.47
CA GLY A 211 1.54 0.75 -15.40
C GLY A 211 1.69 2.27 -15.48
N GLU A 212 2.78 2.72 -16.12
CA GLU A 212 3.11 4.14 -16.27
C GLU A 212 2.14 4.90 -17.17
N SER A 213 1.89 6.16 -16.82
CA SER A 213 1.13 7.08 -17.68
C SER A 213 1.93 8.34 -17.99
N GLY A 214 1.69 8.95 -19.16
CA GLY A 214 2.33 10.20 -19.56
C GLY A 214 3.17 10.10 -20.85
N PRO A 215 3.88 11.19 -21.22
CA PRO A 215 4.66 11.28 -22.46
C PRO A 215 5.86 10.31 -22.55
N GLY A 216 6.42 9.88 -21.42
CA GLY A 216 7.54 8.93 -21.35
C GLY A 216 7.17 7.55 -20.80
N ALA A 217 5.88 7.21 -20.74
CA ALA A 217 5.43 5.94 -20.14
C ALA A 217 6.03 4.73 -20.85
N ARG A 218 6.56 3.77 -20.09
CA ARG A 218 7.02 2.46 -20.57
C ARG A 218 5.87 1.45 -20.58
N PRO A 219 5.87 0.48 -21.51
CA PRO A 219 4.92 -0.61 -21.48
C PRO A 219 5.20 -1.55 -20.30
N MET A 220 4.16 -1.99 -19.59
CA MET A 220 4.23 -3.01 -18.54
C MET A 220 3.95 -4.38 -19.17
N ARG A 221 4.76 -5.40 -18.87
CA ARG A 221 4.49 -6.74 -19.40
C ARG A 221 3.22 -7.36 -18.77
N PRO A 222 2.35 -8.02 -19.54
CA PRO A 222 1.08 -8.55 -19.02
C PRO A 222 1.25 -9.70 -18.02
N ASP A 223 2.25 -10.54 -18.23
CA ASP A 223 2.59 -11.67 -17.35
C ASP A 223 2.99 -11.20 -15.94
N TRP A 224 3.65 -10.04 -15.81
CA TRP A 224 3.99 -9.47 -14.52
C TRP A 224 2.75 -9.14 -13.68
N ALA A 225 1.75 -8.47 -14.27
CA ALA A 225 0.50 -8.15 -13.57
C ALA A 225 -0.30 -9.42 -13.21
N ARG A 226 -0.30 -10.43 -14.08
CA ARG A 226 -0.91 -11.74 -13.81
C ARG A 226 -0.18 -12.49 -12.68
N SER A 227 1.16 -12.48 -12.69
CA SER A 227 1.99 -13.07 -11.64
C SER A 227 1.65 -12.47 -10.28
N VAL A 228 1.58 -11.14 -10.17
CA VAL A 228 1.18 -10.47 -8.90
C VAL A 228 -0.24 -10.83 -8.48
N ARG A 229 -1.22 -10.82 -9.41
CA ARG A 229 -2.59 -11.26 -9.12
C ARG A 229 -2.63 -12.68 -8.56
N ASP A 230 -1.90 -13.61 -9.19
CA ASP A 230 -1.91 -15.02 -8.80
C ASP A 230 -1.20 -15.24 -7.46
N GLN A 231 -0.13 -14.47 -7.18
CA GLN A 231 0.50 -14.39 -5.85
C GLN A 231 -0.48 -13.87 -4.79
N CYS A 232 -1.28 -12.84 -5.08
CA CYS A 232 -2.34 -12.33 -4.19
C CYS A 232 -3.39 -13.37 -3.88
N LYS A 233 -3.89 -14.05 -4.91
CA LYS A 233 -4.85 -15.14 -4.74
C LYS A 233 -4.27 -16.26 -3.86
N ALA A 234 -3.01 -16.64 -4.09
CA ALA A 234 -2.32 -17.68 -3.32
C ALA A 234 -2.12 -17.27 -1.84
N ALA A 235 -1.76 -16.02 -1.58
CA ALA A 235 -1.61 -15.48 -0.22
C ALA A 235 -2.95 -15.18 0.48
N GLY A 236 -4.05 -15.07 -0.25
CA GLY A 236 -5.30 -14.54 0.28
C GLY A 236 -5.25 -13.03 0.56
N VAL A 237 -4.40 -12.30 -0.17
CA VAL A 237 -4.26 -10.85 -0.08
C VAL A 237 -5.13 -10.22 -1.18
N PRO A 238 -5.98 -9.23 -0.86
CA PRO A 238 -6.74 -8.48 -1.85
C PRO A 238 -5.85 -7.88 -2.95
N PHE A 239 -6.26 -8.04 -4.20
CA PHE A 239 -5.57 -7.48 -5.36
C PHE A 239 -6.36 -6.34 -6.03
N PHE A 240 -5.70 -5.19 -6.20
CA PHE A 240 -6.24 -4.06 -6.95
C PHE A 240 -5.39 -3.79 -8.19
N PHE A 241 -5.94 -4.10 -9.37
CA PHE A 241 -5.35 -3.69 -10.64
C PHE A 241 -5.89 -2.31 -11.01
N LYS A 242 -5.04 -1.28 -10.89
CA LYS A 242 -5.46 0.09 -11.14
C LYS A 242 -5.67 0.35 -12.62
N GLN A 243 -4.66 0.04 -13.44
CA GLN A 243 -4.67 0.29 -14.89
C GLN A 243 -3.39 -0.20 -15.58
N TRP A 244 -3.45 -0.31 -16.91
CA TRP A 244 -2.27 -0.58 -17.75
C TRP A 244 -1.32 0.60 -17.93
N GLY A 245 -1.76 1.82 -17.62
CA GLY A 245 -0.99 3.02 -17.95
C GLY A 245 -1.24 3.45 -19.41
N ALA A 246 -0.22 3.90 -20.15
CA ALA A 246 -0.38 4.43 -21.51
C ALA A 246 -0.40 3.36 -22.62
N TRP A 247 -0.09 2.11 -22.28
CA TRP A 247 0.11 1.00 -23.22
C TRP A 247 -0.94 -0.07 -22.98
N LEU A 248 -1.61 -0.54 -24.04
CA LEU A 248 -2.55 -1.66 -23.97
C LEU A 248 -1.90 -2.90 -24.58
N PRO A 249 -1.79 -4.01 -23.85
CA PRO A 249 -1.37 -5.28 -24.42
C PRO A 249 -2.41 -5.84 -25.39
N LEU A 250 -1.95 -6.50 -26.44
CA LEU A 250 -2.81 -7.18 -27.39
C LEU A 250 -3.69 -8.22 -26.67
N GLY A 251 -4.99 -8.22 -26.98
CA GLY A 251 -5.96 -9.11 -26.34
C GLY A 251 -6.49 -8.63 -24.98
N GLN A 252 -6.16 -7.41 -24.54
CA GLN A 252 -6.68 -6.82 -23.29
C GLN A 252 -7.82 -5.78 -23.50
N GLY A 253 -8.23 -5.51 -24.75
CA GLY A 253 -9.41 -4.68 -25.07
C GLY A 253 -10.73 -5.36 -24.66
N GLY A 254 -11.74 -4.56 -24.27
CA GLY A 254 -13.00 -5.05 -23.70
C GLY A 254 -13.84 -6.01 -24.56
N SER A 255 -14.77 -6.70 -23.89
CA SER A 255 -15.69 -7.77 -24.34
C SER A 255 -15.07 -8.85 -25.24
N ALA A 256 -14.35 -9.78 -24.60
CA ALA A 256 -13.78 -11.01 -25.17
C ALA A 256 -12.48 -10.85 -25.97
N ALA A 257 -11.40 -10.48 -25.26
CA ALA A 257 -10.02 -10.85 -25.59
C ALA A 257 -9.50 -10.57 -27.02
N GLY A 258 -10.15 -9.66 -27.76
CA GLY A 258 -9.78 -9.31 -29.12
C GLY A 258 -9.26 -7.90 -29.16
N SER A 259 -8.00 -7.72 -29.52
CA SER A 259 -7.62 -6.45 -30.14
C SER A 259 -6.97 -6.81 -31.47
N TRP A 260 -7.51 -6.26 -32.57
CA TRP A 260 -6.97 -6.49 -33.91
C TRP A 260 -6.22 -5.26 -34.38
N ILE A 261 -5.22 -5.50 -35.22
CA ILE A 261 -4.36 -4.47 -35.79
C ILE A 261 -4.50 -4.48 -37.30
N ASP A 262 -4.73 -3.29 -37.86
CA ASP A 262 -4.62 -3.03 -39.28
C ASP A 262 -3.47 -2.04 -39.55
N ASN A 263 -2.62 -2.39 -40.53
CA ASN A 263 -1.46 -1.61 -40.98
C ASN A 263 -1.89 -0.48 -41.93
N SER A 264 -2.83 0.38 -41.52
CA SER A 264 -3.43 1.32 -42.46
C SER A 264 -2.75 2.69 -42.59
N ARG A 265 -1.70 3.05 -41.80
CA ARG A 265 -1.03 4.37 -41.97
C ARG A 265 0.47 4.40 -41.69
N LYS A 266 1.25 4.90 -42.66
CA LYS A 266 2.54 5.59 -42.43
C LYS A 266 2.26 6.97 -41.83
N THR A 267 3.01 7.42 -40.83
CA THR A 267 2.72 8.69 -40.15
C THR A 267 3.88 9.68 -40.08
N LYS A 268 3.55 10.90 -39.66
CA LYS A 268 4.45 12.02 -39.37
C LYS A 268 5.69 11.54 -38.61
N GLY A 269 6.86 11.62 -39.23
CA GLY A 269 8.14 11.25 -38.61
C GLY A 269 8.66 9.86 -38.99
N GLY A 270 7.94 9.06 -39.77
CA GLY A 270 8.43 7.80 -40.34
C GLY A 270 8.10 6.53 -39.55
N GLU A 271 7.59 6.64 -38.33
CA GLU A 271 7.14 5.48 -37.56
C GLU A 271 5.75 4.99 -38.01
N PRO A 272 5.55 3.67 -38.17
CA PRO A 272 4.24 3.10 -38.46
C PRO A 272 3.30 3.30 -37.27
N ILE A 273 2.08 3.76 -37.54
CA ILE A 273 1.02 3.83 -36.53
C ILE A 273 -0.07 2.83 -36.89
N TYR A 274 -0.42 2.04 -35.90
CA TYR A 274 -1.34 0.92 -36.00
C TYR A 274 -2.73 1.33 -35.56
N LYS A 275 -3.75 0.92 -36.31
CA LYS A 275 -5.15 1.01 -35.88
C LYS A 275 -5.43 -0.14 -34.92
N VAL A 276 -5.89 0.16 -33.72
CA VAL A 276 -6.23 -0.83 -32.67
C VAL A 276 -7.75 -0.87 -32.49
N THR A 277 -8.34 -2.06 -32.61
CA THR A 277 -9.78 -2.29 -32.42
C THR A 277 -10.09 -3.23 -31.24
N ASP A 278 -11.36 -3.36 -30.86
CA ASP A 278 -11.86 -4.13 -29.69
C ASP A 278 -12.29 -5.57 -29.98
N GLY A 279 -11.86 -6.14 -31.11
CA GLY A 279 -12.30 -7.48 -31.51
C GLY A 279 -13.54 -7.48 -32.39
N TYR A 280 -14.35 -6.41 -32.36
CA TYR A 280 -15.56 -6.22 -33.19
C TYR A 280 -15.39 -5.07 -34.18
N ASP A 281 -14.16 -4.80 -34.60
CA ASP A 281 -13.76 -3.69 -35.48
C ASP A 281 -14.07 -2.27 -34.98
N ASN A 282 -14.54 -2.11 -33.73
CA ASN A 282 -14.70 -0.76 -33.17
C ASN A 282 -13.32 -0.19 -32.84
N LEU A 283 -13.09 1.06 -33.28
CA LEU A 283 -11.81 1.74 -33.07
C LEU A 283 -11.59 2.04 -31.58
N ILE A 284 -10.61 1.38 -30.98
CA ILE A 284 -10.08 1.75 -29.66
C ILE A 284 -9.15 2.96 -29.83
N GLY A 285 -8.23 2.91 -30.80
CA GLY A 285 -7.30 4.01 -31.01
C GLY A 285 -6.25 3.75 -32.07
N TYR A 286 -5.26 4.63 -32.10
CA TYR A 286 -4.09 4.54 -32.96
C TYR A 286 -2.85 4.64 -32.08
N GLY A 287 -1.85 3.81 -32.31
CA GLY A 287 -0.64 3.79 -31.48
C GLY A 287 0.57 3.19 -32.18
N ILE A 288 1.75 3.43 -31.60
CA ILE A 288 2.99 2.72 -31.91
C ILE A 288 3.05 1.42 -31.11
N SER A 289 3.74 0.41 -31.62
CA SER A 289 3.88 -0.90 -30.98
C SER A 289 5.16 -1.01 -30.16
N TYR A 290 5.15 -1.91 -29.18
CA TYR A 290 6.31 -2.43 -28.49
C TYR A 290 6.16 -3.95 -28.35
N HIS A 291 7.19 -4.72 -28.70
CA HIS A 291 7.15 -6.18 -28.69
C HIS A 291 7.93 -6.73 -27.49
N PHE A 292 7.26 -7.52 -26.67
CA PHE A 292 7.87 -8.37 -25.65
C PHE A 292 8.00 -9.78 -26.19
N GLU A 293 9.22 -10.33 -26.20
CA GLU A 293 9.44 -11.73 -26.50
C GLU A 293 9.48 -12.53 -25.19
N PRO A 294 8.70 -13.62 -25.03
CA PRO A 294 7.64 -14.17 -25.93
C PRO A 294 6.21 -13.62 -25.72
N GLU A 295 5.99 -12.64 -24.82
CA GLU A 295 4.65 -12.31 -24.28
C GLU A 295 3.73 -11.52 -25.22
N GLY A 296 4.27 -11.04 -26.34
CA GLY A 296 3.53 -10.38 -27.40
C GLY A 296 3.62 -8.86 -27.36
N THR A 297 2.68 -8.21 -28.06
CA THR A 297 2.79 -6.79 -28.44
C THR A 297 1.92 -5.90 -27.56
N CYS A 298 2.43 -4.73 -27.19
CA CYS A 298 1.67 -3.65 -26.58
C CYS A 298 1.57 -2.44 -27.51
N TYR A 299 0.48 -1.68 -27.40
CA TYR A 299 0.24 -0.49 -28.22
C TYR A 299 0.05 0.75 -27.36
N ARG A 300 0.75 1.82 -27.72
CA ARG A 300 0.62 3.09 -27.04
C ARG A 300 -0.64 3.81 -27.49
N ILE A 301 -1.74 3.62 -26.76
CA ILE A 301 -3.04 4.20 -27.07
C ILE A 301 -3.49 5.27 -26.06
N GLY A 302 -2.71 5.47 -24.99
CA GLY A 302 -2.95 6.45 -23.94
C GLY A 302 -3.83 5.94 -22.79
N LYS A 303 -3.63 6.55 -21.61
CA LYS A 303 -4.21 6.11 -20.32
C LYS A 303 -5.70 5.82 -20.36
N LYS A 304 -6.49 6.77 -20.88
CA LYS A 304 -7.95 6.66 -20.90
C LYS A 304 -8.43 5.46 -21.70
N LYS A 305 -7.72 5.09 -22.76
CA LYS A 305 -8.09 4.02 -23.68
C LYS A 305 -7.55 2.65 -23.25
N ALA A 306 -6.35 2.61 -22.66
CA ALA A 306 -5.78 1.37 -22.15
C ALA A 306 -6.57 0.79 -20.97
N GLY A 307 -7.14 1.65 -20.13
CA GLY A 307 -8.11 1.23 -19.11
C GLY A 307 -7.52 0.33 -18.02
N SER A 308 -8.41 -0.42 -17.36
CA SER A 308 -8.12 -1.16 -16.12
C SER A 308 -8.67 -2.58 -16.10
N LEU A 309 -8.90 -3.15 -17.27
CA LEU A 309 -9.26 -4.56 -17.38
C LEU A 309 -7.99 -5.40 -17.49
N LEU A 310 -7.82 -6.34 -16.57
CA LEU A 310 -6.79 -7.38 -16.65
C LEU A 310 -7.48 -8.71 -16.97
N ASP A 311 -7.14 -9.26 -18.13
CA ASP A 311 -7.79 -10.41 -18.76
C ASP A 311 -9.31 -10.23 -18.90
N GLY A 312 -9.72 -9.02 -19.34
CA GLY A 312 -11.11 -8.64 -19.55
C GLY A 312 -11.93 -8.43 -18.28
N LYS A 313 -11.30 -8.48 -17.08
CA LYS A 313 -11.98 -8.35 -15.79
C LYS A 313 -11.45 -7.16 -14.99
N GLN A 314 -12.32 -6.55 -14.20
CA GLN A 314 -11.89 -5.59 -13.17
C GLN A 314 -11.38 -6.35 -11.94
N HIS A 315 -10.25 -5.92 -11.40
CA HIS A 315 -9.71 -6.41 -10.13
C HIS A 315 -9.65 -5.21 -9.18
N LYS A 316 -10.63 -5.10 -8.29
CA LYS A 316 -10.83 -3.94 -7.39
C LYS A 316 -11.04 -4.39 -5.95
N GLU A 317 -10.31 -5.41 -5.52
CA GLU A 317 -10.44 -5.96 -4.18
C GLU A 317 -9.82 -4.99 -3.16
N TYR A 318 -10.41 -4.94 -1.97
CA TYR A 318 -9.96 -4.10 -0.85
C TYR A 318 -9.85 -4.94 0.43
N PRO A 319 -8.97 -4.57 1.37
CA PRO A 319 -8.94 -5.18 2.70
C PRO A 319 -10.26 -4.96 3.44
N THR A 320 -10.70 -6.02 4.13
CA THR A 320 -11.78 -5.97 5.13
C THR A 320 -11.27 -5.50 6.47
#